data_AF-A0A1M5UJB5-F1
#
_entry.id   AF-A0A1M5UJB5-F1
#
_cell.length_a   1.000
_cell.length_b   1.000
_cell.length_c   1.000
_cell.angle_alpha   90.00
_cell.angle_beta   90.00
_cell.angle_gamma   90.00
#
_symmetry.space_group_name_H-M   'P 1'
#
loop_
_entity.id
_entity.type
_entity.pdbx_description
1 polymer ?
#
loop_
_entity_poly.entity_id
_entity_poly.type
_entity_poly.pdbx_seq_one_letter_code
_entity_poly.pdbx_strand_id
1 'polypeptide(L)'
;MFDQKIYFGAPGTGKSFEINKQLANIPNSQIFRVVIHPEYSYLDFIGQLLPYKDSNGTGFKFFPGVLTLALMKAYEDLSKDVYLVLEELSRGNVSAIFGDIFQLLDRNEKFESEYPIRNENITSHIPQITDDQLVFPSNFNILCSVNTNDQNVFPMDTAFKRRFDWIYVSPRPAAGKK
;
A
#
# COMPACT_ATOMS: atom_id res chain seq x y z
N MET A 1 15.62 -6.13 0.52
CA MET A 1 15.83 -4.86 1.27
C MET A 1 14.44 -4.40 1.65
N PHE A 2 14.18 -4.01 2.90
CA PHE A 2 12.83 -3.65 3.32
C PHE A 2 12.60 -2.13 3.20
N ASP A 3 11.51 -1.77 2.52
CA ASP A 3 11.11 -0.40 2.27
C ASP A 3 9.67 -0.18 2.76
N GLN A 4 9.52 0.44 3.93
CA GLN A 4 8.24 0.95 4.44
C GLN A 4 8.41 2.43 4.80
N LYS A 5 8.25 3.28 3.79
CA LYS A 5 8.68 4.69 3.82
C LYS A 5 7.56 5.65 3.46
N ILE A 6 7.56 6.81 4.10
CA ILE A 6 6.68 7.93 3.78
C ILE A 6 7.53 9.11 3.37
N TYR A 7 7.41 9.51 2.10
CA TYR A 7 7.97 10.74 1.59
C TYR A 7 7.03 11.89 1.91
N PHE A 8 7.50 12.90 2.65
CA PHE A 8 6.64 14.00 3.07
C PHE A 8 7.28 15.37 2.79
N GLY A 9 6.44 16.37 2.54
CA GLY A 9 6.86 17.73 2.25
C GLY A 9 5.77 18.54 1.56
N ALA A 10 6.06 19.81 1.26
CA ALA A 10 5.13 20.69 0.54
C ALA A 10 4.69 20.11 -0.82
N PRO A 11 3.53 20.49 -1.36
CA PRO A 11 3.14 20.16 -2.73
C PRO A 11 4.21 20.59 -3.75
N GLY A 12 4.39 19.81 -4.83
CA GLY A 12 5.36 20.13 -5.90
C GLY A 12 6.84 19.89 -5.57
N THR A 13 7.17 19.28 -4.44
CA THR A 13 8.54 18.98 -3.98
C THR A 13 9.23 17.79 -4.67
N GLY A 14 8.55 17.08 -5.57
CA GLY A 14 9.13 15.92 -6.27
C GLY A 14 9.10 14.61 -5.48
N LYS A 15 8.22 14.45 -4.47
CA LYS A 15 8.04 13.18 -3.73
C LYS A 15 7.83 11.98 -4.67
N SER A 16 6.87 12.08 -5.59
CA SER A 16 6.61 11.03 -6.58
C SER A 16 7.78 10.81 -7.53
N PHE A 17 8.62 11.84 -7.78
CA PHE A 17 9.85 11.69 -8.56
C PHE A 17 10.90 10.87 -7.79
N GLU A 18 11.08 11.09 -6.49
CA GLU A 18 11.99 10.27 -5.67
C GLU A 18 11.51 8.82 -5.56
N ILE A 19 10.20 8.60 -5.38
CA ILE A 19 9.62 7.25 -5.43
C ILE A 19 9.90 6.59 -6.79
N ASN A 20 9.67 7.29 -7.91
CA ASN A 20 9.96 6.76 -9.25
C ASN A 20 11.43 6.44 -9.45
N LYS A 21 12.33 7.26 -8.89
CA LYS A 21 13.77 7.04 -8.97
C LYS A 21 14.18 5.78 -8.19
N GLN A 22 13.61 5.56 -7.01
CA GLN A 22 13.84 4.33 -6.24
C GLN A 22 13.34 3.09 -6.99
N LEU A 23 12.20 3.21 -7.67
CA LEU A 23 11.56 2.12 -8.41
C LEU A 23 12.08 1.95 -9.85
N ALA A 24 13.08 2.72 -10.30
CA ALA A 24 13.49 2.76 -11.70
C ALA A 24 13.93 1.40 -12.28
N ASN A 25 14.47 0.52 -11.44
CA ASN A 25 14.94 -0.82 -11.82
C ASN A 25 13.93 -1.93 -11.49
N ILE A 26 12.77 -1.58 -10.93
CA ILE A 26 11.74 -2.54 -10.57
C ILE A 26 10.77 -2.69 -11.75
N PRO A 27 10.46 -3.93 -12.19
CA PRO A 27 9.50 -4.13 -13.26
C PRO A 27 8.12 -3.55 -12.90
N ASN A 28 7.46 -2.89 -13.85
CA ASN A 28 6.12 -2.32 -13.64
C ASN A 28 5.09 -3.34 -13.13
N SER A 29 5.24 -4.62 -13.47
CA SER A 29 4.37 -5.70 -12.98
C SER A 29 4.49 -5.96 -11.47
N GLN A 30 5.52 -5.44 -10.81
CA GLN A 30 5.76 -5.53 -9.37
C GLN A 30 5.35 -4.25 -8.64
N ILE A 31 4.85 -3.23 -9.35
CA ILE A 31 4.52 -1.92 -8.78
C ILE A 31 3.01 -1.72 -8.86
N PHE A 32 2.38 -1.61 -7.70
CA PHE A 32 0.94 -1.36 -7.55
C PHE A 32 0.77 0.03 -6.97
N ARG A 33 0.34 0.98 -7.79
CA ARG A 33 0.26 2.39 -7.39
C ARG A 33 -1.18 2.90 -7.43
N VAL A 34 -1.56 3.63 -6.38
CA VAL A 34 -2.84 4.33 -6.29
C VAL A 34 -2.65 5.73 -5.70
N VAL A 35 -3.57 6.65 -6.03
CA VAL A 35 -3.67 7.97 -5.39
C VAL A 35 -4.85 7.95 -4.44
N ILE A 36 -4.61 8.31 -3.18
CA ILE A 36 -5.64 8.37 -2.15
C ILE A 36 -6.42 9.68 -2.29
N HIS A 37 -7.75 9.54 -2.30
CA HIS A 37 -8.70 10.65 -2.29
C HIS A 37 -9.62 10.54 -1.06
N PRO A 38 -10.40 11.59 -0.70
CA PRO A 38 -11.20 11.60 0.52
C PRO A 38 -12.19 10.43 0.66
N GLU A 39 -12.81 10.03 -0.45
CA GLU A 39 -13.76 8.90 -0.49
C GLU A 39 -13.08 7.52 -0.66
N TYR A 40 -11.75 7.45 -0.68
CA TYR A 40 -11.03 6.18 -0.83
C TYR A 40 -11.22 5.35 0.43
N SER A 41 -11.72 4.13 0.27
CA SER A 41 -12.20 3.32 1.37
C SER A 41 -11.43 2.00 1.54
N TYR A 42 -11.69 1.31 2.65
CA TYR A 42 -11.23 -0.05 2.87
C TYR A 42 -11.60 -1.00 1.73
N LEU A 43 -12.79 -0.80 1.14
CA LEU A 43 -13.29 -1.61 0.04
C LEU A 43 -12.49 -1.39 -1.25
N ASP A 44 -12.02 -0.18 -1.52
CA ASP A 44 -11.14 0.10 -2.67
C ASP A 44 -9.74 -0.47 -2.46
N PHE A 45 -9.30 -0.52 -1.19
CA PHE A 45 -7.99 -1.00 -0.81
C PHE A 45 -7.88 -2.52 -0.85
N ILE A 46 -8.86 -3.21 -0.28
CA ILE A 46 -8.90 -4.68 -0.13
C ILE A 46 -9.63 -5.35 -1.27
N GLY A 47 -10.74 -4.78 -1.70
CA GLY A 47 -11.61 -5.36 -2.72
C GLY A 47 -13.04 -5.52 -2.25
N GLN A 48 -13.90 -5.81 -3.22
CA GLN A 48 -15.34 -5.77 -3.07
C GLN A 48 -15.99 -7.03 -3.61
N LEU A 49 -16.95 -7.56 -2.88
CA LEU A 49 -17.85 -8.59 -3.38
C LEU A 49 -18.99 -7.91 -4.15
N LEU A 50 -18.92 -7.94 -5.47
CA LEU A 50 -19.91 -7.30 -6.34
C LEU A 50 -20.81 -8.35 -7.00
N PRO A 51 -22.09 -8.03 -7.24
CA PRO A 51 -22.94 -8.89 -8.04
C PRO A 51 -22.39 -8.94 -9.47
N TYR A 52 -22.34 -10.12 -10.04
CA TYR A 52 -21.99 -10.33 -11.44
C TYR A 52 -23.07 -11.16 -12.12
N LYS A 53 -23.21 -10.94 -13.43
CA LYS A 53 -24.13 -11.70 -14.28
C LYS A 53 -23.34 -12.36 -15.39
N ASP A 54 -23.45 -13.67 -15.51
CA ASP A 54 -22.92 -14.44 -16.64
C ASP A 54 -24.04 -15.20 -17.38
N SER A 55 -23.65 -16.04 -18.34
CA SER A 55 -24.57 -16.89 -19.10
C SER A 55 -25.28 -17.95 -18.25
N ASN A 56 -24.80 -18.24 -17.04
CA ASN A 56 -25.28 -19.30 -16.15
C ASN A 56 -26.12 -18.76 -14.97
N GLY A 57 -26.13 -17.44 -14.73
CA GLY A 57 -26.98 -16.82 -13.71
C GLY A 57 -26.44 -15.51 -13.14
N THR A 58 -26.96 -15.15 -11.97
CA THR A 58 -26.46 -14.07 -11.12
C THR A 58 -25.71 -14.67 -9.95
N GLY A 59 -24.49 -14.22 -9.71
CA GLY A 59 -23.69 -14.61 -8.55
C GLY A 59 -22.96 -13.42 -7.95
N PHE A 60 -22.09 -13.70 -7.00
CA PHE A 60 -21.19 -12.72 -6.42
C PHE A 60 -19.76 -13.05 -6.81
N LYS A 61 -19.00 -12.03 -7.20
CA LYS A 61 -17.59 -12.16 -7.54
C LYS A 61 -16.80 -11.14 -6.74
N PHE A 62 -15.70 -11.59 -6.15
CA PHE A 62 -14.76 -10.70 -5.48
C PHE A 62 -13.87 -10.01 -6.51
N PHE A 63 -13.79 -8.69 -6.42
CA PHE A 63 -12.91 -7.85 -7.21
C PHE A 63 -11.81 -7.36 -6.29
N PRO A 64 -10.58 -7.87 -6.42
CA PRO A 64 -9.49 -7.53 -5.51
C PRO A 64 -9.09 -6.06 -5.67
N GLY A 65 -8.91 -5.40 -4.53
CA GLY A 65 -8.38 -4.04 -4.45
C GLY A 65 -6.87 -4.02 -4.66
N VAL A 66 -6.29 -2.82 -4.63
CA VAL A 66 -4.86 -2.62 -4.93
C VAL A 66 -3.94 -3.37 -3.96
N LEU A 67 -4.29 -3.45 -2.67
CA LEU A 67 -3.49 -4.20 -1.70
C LEU A 67 -3.51 -5.68 -2.03
N THR A 68 -4.70 -6.23 -2.27
CA THR A 68 -4.88 -7.67 -2.53
C THR A 68 -4.16 -8.09 -3.80
N LEU A 69 -4.27 -7.29 -4.87
CA LEU A 69 -3.50 -7.52 -6.10
C LEU A 69 -1.99 -7.52 -5.86
N ALA A 70 -1.50 -6.58 -5.05
CA ALA A 70 -0.08 -6.48 -4.72
C ALA A 70 0.38 -7.68 -3.87
N LEU A 71 -0.43 -8.12 -2.91
CA LEU A 71 -0.12 -9.29 -2.09
C LEU A 71 -0.15 -10.58 -2.91
N MET A 72 -1.16 -10.79 -3.75
CA MET A 72 -1.20 -11.91 -4.68
C MET A 72 0.11 -11.99 -5.46
N LYS A 73 0.59 -10.86 -5.99
CA LYS A 73 1.87 -10.78 -6.70
C LYS A 73 3.08 -11.09 -5.82
N ALA A 74 3.08 -10.65 -4.57
CA ALA A 74 4.17 -10.89 -3.64
C ALA A 74 4.29 -12.37 -3.27
N TYR A 75 3.15 -13.05 -3.12
CA TYR A 75 3.08 -14.49 -2.81
C TYR A 75 3.30 -15.40 -4.02
N GLU A 76 3.18 -14.90 -5.26
CA GLU A 76 3.58 -15.66 -6.46
C GLU A 76 5.07 -16.03 -6.46
N ASP A 77 5.92 -15.12 -5.99
CA ASP A 77 7.37 -15.30 -5.98
C ASP A 77 8.02 -14.44 -4.87
N LEU A 78 8.28 -15.06 -3.71
CA LEU A 78 8.87 -14.42 -2.54
C LEU A 78 10.30 -13.92 -2.78
N SER A 79 10.96 -14.29 -3.88
CA SER A 79 12.29 -13.79 -4.23
C SER A 79 12.28 -12.43 -4.94
N LYS A 80 11.11 -11.97 -5.39
CA LYS A 80 10.95 -10.71 -6.12
C LYS A 80 10.26 -9.66 -5.25
N ASP A 81 10.90 -8.52 -5.08
CA ASP A 81 10.30 -7.40 -4.37
C ASP A 81 9.03 -6.91 -5.10
N VAL A 82 7.98 -6.65 -4.33
CA VAL A 82 6.73 -6.02 -4.75
C VAL A 82 6.54 -4.73 -3.99
N TYR A 83 6.09 -3.70 -4.68
CA TYR A 83 5.91 -2.36 -4.13
C TYR A 83 4.46 -1.92 -4.25
N LEU A 84 3.85 -1.64 -3.10
CA LEU A 84 2.61 -0.89 -3.00
C LEU A 84 2.95 0.60 -2.84
N VAL A 85 2.48 1.44 -3.75
CA VAL A 85 2.69 2.89 -3.72
C VAL A 85 1.38 3.61 -3.44
N LEU A 86 1.31 4.31 -2.30
CA LEU A 86 0.15 5.08 -1.87
C LEU A 86 0.45 6.58 -1.96
N GLU A 87 0.03 7.22 -3.04
CA GLU A 87 0.23 8.65 -3.25
C GLU A 87 -0.84 9.46 -2.50
N GLU A 88 -0.45 10.64 -1.99
CA GLU A 88 -1.34 11.57 -1.27
C GLU A 88 -2.07 10.94 -0.07
N LEU A 89 -1.37 10.06 0.66
CA LEU A 89 -1.93 9.25 1.75
C LEU A 89 -2.71 10.09 2.80
N SER A 90 -2.29 11.31 3.06
CA SER A 90 -2.94 12.22 4.01
C SER A 90 -4.31 12.75 3.57
N ARG A 91 -4.75 12.50 2.33
CA ARG A 91 -6.07 12.95 1.83
C ARG A 91 -7.21 11.99 2.18
N GLY A 92 -6.89 10.79 2.64
CA GLY A 92 -7.88 9.81 3.11
C GLY A 92 -7.72 9.52 4.60
N ASN A 93 -8.77 8.97 5.21
CA ASN A 93 -8.70 8.48 6.59
C ASN A 93 -7.89 7.16 6.62
N VAL A 94 -6.59 7.28 6.86
CA VAL A 94 -5.65 6.14 6.82
C VAL A 94 -6.09 5.00 7.74
N SER A 95 -6.54 5.31 8.97
CA SER A 95 -6.98 4.28 9.92
C SER A 95 -8.21 3.51 9.39
N ALA A 96 -9.14 4.21 8.73
CA ALA A 96 -10.30 3.57 8.11
C ALA A 96 -9.94 2.78 6.84
N ILE A 97 -8.99 3.28 6.03
CA ILE A 97 -8.53 2.61 4.80
C ILE A 97 -7.82 1.30 5.13
N PHE A 98 -6.94 1.30 6.14
CA PHE A 98 -6.19 0.11 6.51
C PHE A 98 -7.01 -0.87 7.37
N GLY A 99 -7.92 -0.40 8.23
CA GLY A 99 -8.75 -1.28 9.03
C GLY A 99 -7.93 -2.31 9.84
N ASP A 100 -8.22 -3.60 9.64
CA ASP A 100 -7.51 -4.73 10.24
C ASP A 100 -6.07 -4.91 9.72
N ILE A 101 -5.80 -4.53 8.47
CA ILE A 101 -4.47 -4.57 7.84
C ILE A 101 -3.46 -3.69 8.58
N PHE A 102 -3.94 -2.70 9.34
CA PHE A 102 -3.08 -1.83 10.14
C PHE A 102 -2.13 -2.61 11.06
N GLN A 103 -2.55 -3.77 11.55
CA GLN A 103 -1.73 -4.65 12.39
C GLN A 103 -0.56 -5.28 11.63
N LEU A 104 -0.71 -5.54 10.32
CA LEU A 104 0.32 -6.13 9.47
C LEU A 104 1.50 -5.19 9.18
N LEU A 105 1.33 -3.90 9.46
CA LEU A 105 2.38 -2.90 9.29
C LEU A 105 3.48 -3.01 10.34
N ASP A 106 3.24 -3.67 11.48
CA ASP A 106 4.29 -3.98 12.46
C ASP A 106 5.17 -5.10 11.89
N ARG A 107 6.45 -4.80 11.62
CA ARG A 107 7.39 -5.74 11.02
C ARG A 107 8.42 -6.24 12.02
N ASN A 108 8.71 -7.53 11.96
CA ASN A 108 9.74 -8.18 12.77
C ASN A 108 11.15 -8.01 12.15
N GLU A 109 12.16 -8.60 12.79
CA GLU A 109 13.57 -8.55 12.34
C GLU A 109 13.82 -9.17 10.95
N LYS A 110 12.90 -10.00 10.45
CA LYS A 110 12.92 -10.60 9.11
C LYS A 110 12.13 -9.80 8.08
N PHE A 111 11.59 -8.64 8.47
CA PHE A 111 10.74 -7.77 7.66
C PHE A 111 9.38 -8.36 7.28
N GLU A 112 8.97 -9.45 7.93
CA GLU A 112 7.63 -10.00 7.82
C GLU A 112 6.72 -9.34 8.87
N SER A 113 5.40 -9.38 8.67
CA SER A 113 4.49 -8.92 9.73
C SER A 113 4.71 -9.71 11.01
N GLU A 114 4.82 -9.00 12.14
CA GLU A 114 5.01 -9.60 13.46
C GLU A 114 3.72 -10.27 13.96
N TYR A 115 2.58 -9.66 13.68
CA TYR A 115 1.28 -10.09 14.16
C TYR A 115 0.35 -10.45 12.99
N PRO A 116 0.10 -11.74 12.71
CA PRO A 116 -0.82 -12.15 11.65
C PRO A 116 -2.26 -11.73 11.96
N ILE A 117 -3.07 -11.59 10.91
CA ILE A 117 -4.52 -11.40 11.02
C ILE A 117 -5.25 -12.47 10.21
N ARG A 118 -6.58 -12.56 10.38
CA ARG A 118 -7.44 -13.38 9.54
C ARG A 118 -8.31 -12.49 8.67
N ASN A 119 -8.15 -12.60 7.35
CA ASN A 119 -8.94 -11.84 6.39
C ASN A 119 -9.27 -12.73 5.18
N GLU A 120 -10.41 -13.39 5.24
CA GLU A 120 -10.83 -14.37 4.23
C GLU A 120 -10.98 -13.76 2.82
N ASN A 121 -11.33 -12.48 2.72
CA ASN A 121 -11.42 -11.80 1.42
C ASN A 121 -10.07 -11.80 0.69
N ILE A 122 -8.96 -11.71 1.43
CA ILE A 122 -7.60 -11.77 0.87
C ILE A 122 -7.12 -13.21 0.79
N THR A 123 -7.16 -13.97 1.89
CA THR A 123 -6.52 -15.29 1.97
C THR A 123 -7.13 -16.29 0.98
N SER A 124 -8.44 -16.25 0.75
CA SER A 124 -9.11 -17.11 -0.23
C SER A 124 -8.63 -16.91 -1.68
N HIS A 125 -7.99 -15.77 -1.97
CA HIS A 125 -7.45 -15.43 -3.29
C HIS A 125 -5.93 -15.61 -3.40
N ILE A 126 -5.26 -16.04 -2.32
CA ILE A 126 -3.82 -16.28 -2.27
C ILE A 126 -3.59 -17.75 -1.87
N PRO A 127 -3.49 -18.69 -2.83
CA PRO A 127 -3.43 -20.13 -2.54
C PRO A 127 -2.21 -20.57 -1.73
N GLN A 128 -1.17 -19.72 -1.65
CA GLN A 128 0.02 -19.96 -0.85
C GLN A 128 -0.24 -19.82 0.66
N ILE A 129 -1.31 -19.12 1.07
CA ILE A 129 -1.72 -19.01 2.47
C ILE A 129 -2.65 -20.19 2.77
N THR A 130 -2.27 -21.03 3.74
CA THR A 130 -2.96 -22.31 4.00
C THR A 130 -3.60 -22.42 5.39
N ASP A 131 -3.26 -21.52 6.31
CA ASP A 131 -3.73 -21.48 7.70
C ASP A 131 -4.67 -20.29 7.97
N ASP A 132 -5.11 -19.63 6.90
CA ASP A 132 -5.87 -18.37 6.90
C ASP A 132 -5.21 -17.22 7.68
N GLN A 133 -3.90 -17.32 7.94
CA GLN A 133 -3.13 -16.25 8.56
C GLN A 133 -2.48 -15.38 7.49
N LEU A 134 -3.02 -14.18 7.34
CA LEU A 134 -2.43 -13.18 6.47
C LEU A 134 -1.27 -12.51 7.20
N VAL A 135 -0.11 -12.51 6.54
CA VAL A 135 1.04 -11.66 6.87
C VAL A 135 1.48 -10.89 5.63
N PHE A 136 2.14 -9.76 5.82
CA PHE A 136 2.95 -9.19 4.74
C PHE A 136 4.28 -9.92 4.69
N PRO A 137 4.64 -10.55 3.54
CA PRO A 137 5.93 -11.20 3.41
C PRO A 137 7.06 -10.18 3.35
N SER A 138 8.29 -10.65 3.51
CA SER A 138 9.50 -9.81 3.57
C SER A 138 9.83 -9.07 2.26
N ASN A 139 9.34 -9.59 1.12
CA ASN A 139 9.45 -8.97 -0.20
C ASN A 139 8.35 -7.93 -0.48
N PHE A 140 7.41 -7.72 0.45
CA PHE A 140 6.32 -6.75 0.29
C PHE A 140 6.68 -5.40 0.90
N ASN A 141 6.80 -4.40 0.04
CA ASN A 141 7.28 -3.06 0.37
C ASN A 141 6.16 -2.02 0.17
N ILE A 142 6.14 -0.98 1.00
CA ILE A 142 5.13 0.09 0.96
C ILE A 142 5.83 1.45 0.91
N LEU A 143 5.56 2.21 -0.15
CA LEU A 143 6.04 3.58 -0.32
C LEU A 143 4.85 4.53 -0.35
N CYS A 144 4.87 5.57 0.45
CA CYS A 144 3.78 6.55 0.47
C CYS A 144 4.28 7.95 0.21
N SER A 145 3.40 8.82 -0.27
CA SER A 145 3.63 10.26 -0.30
C SER A 145 2.60 11.01 0.55
N VAL A 146 3.04 12.04 1.28
CA VAL A 146 2.21 12.89 2.14
C VAL A 146 2.47 14.36 1.83
N ASN A 147 1.40 15.13 1.67
CA ASN A 147 1.46 16.59 1.55
C ASN A 147 1.21 17.21 2.93
N THR A 148 2.18 17.92 3.48
CA THR A 148 2.06 18.51 4.83
C THR A 148 1.32 19.85 4.87
N ASN A 149 1.12 20.50 3.72
CA ASN A 149 0.58 21.86 3.62
C ASN A 149 -0.81 21.91 2.96
N ASP A 150 -1.42 20.77 2.67
CA ASP A 150 -2.80 20.73 2.17
C ASP A 150 -3.77 21.01 3.34
N GLN A 151 -4.76 21.88 3.13
CA GLN A 151 -5.73 22.26 4.16
C GLN A 151 -6.76 21.16 4.47
N ASN A 152 -6.98 20.23 3.53
CA ASN A 152 -7.95 19.14 3.62
C ASN A 152 -7.22 17.80 3.79
N VAL A 153 -6.51 17.64 4.91
CA VAL A 153 -5.82 16.40 5.26
C VAL A 153 -6.37 15.78 6.52
N PHE A 154 -6.43 14.45 6.53
CA PHE A 154 -6.73 13.68 7.73
C PHE A 154 -5.47 13.59 8.60
N PRO A 155 -5.58 13.80 9.92
CA PRO A 155 -4.45 13.62 10.82
C PRO A 155 -4.07 12.14 10.88
N MET A 156 -2.78 11.87 10.70
CA MET A 156 -2.24 10.52 10.93
C MET A 156 -1.83 10.39 12.39
N ASP A 157 -2.33 9.34 13.03
CA ASP A 157 -2.01 9.03 14.43
C ASP A 157 -0.53 8.62 14.61
N THR A 158 -0.07 8.66 15.85
CA THR A 158 1.32 8.32 16.20
C THR A 158 1.63 6.84 16.00
N ALA A 159 0.64 5.97 16.11
CA ALA A 159 0.80 4.53 15.94
C ALA A 159 1.09 4.17 14.47
N PHE A 160 0.44 4.82 13.52
CA PHE A 160 0.76 4.68 12.11
C PHE A 160 2.13 5.26 11.81
N LYS A 161 2.41 6.49 12.30
CA LYS A 161 3.68 7.18 12.05
C LYS A 161 4.90 6.35 12.41
N ARG A 162 4.90 5.69 13.58
CA ARG A 162 6.05 4.88 14.06
C ARG A 162 6.34 3.62 13.23
N ARG A 163 5.43 3.19 12.35
CA ARG A 163 5.59 2.00 11.51
C ARG A 163 6.25 2.30 10.17
N PHE A 164 6.52 3.57 9.88
CA PHE A 164 7.14 3.99 8.65
C PHE A 164 8.37 4.84 8.93
N ASP A 165 9.35 4.76 8.04
CA ASP A 165 10.44 5.70 7.98
C ASP A 165 9.98 6.98 7.27
N TRP A 166 10.11 8.13 7.94
CA TRP A 166 9.68 9.42 7.42
C TRP A 166 10.82 10.13 6.72
N ILE A 167 10.71 10.26 5.39
CA ILE A 167 11.72 10.88 4.53
C ILE A 167 11.24 12.25 4.09
N TYR A 168 11.91 13.30 4.60
CA TYR A 168 11.59 14.67 4.21
C TYR A 168 12.10 14.98 2.80
N VAL A 169 11.22 15.51 1.95
CA VAL A 169 11.55 16.00 0.61
C VAL A 169 11.47 17.52 0.59
N SER A 170 12.62 18.16 0.41
CA SER A 170 12.75 19.61 0.45
C SER A 170 12.11 20.28 -0.78
N PRO A 171 11.46 21.45 -0.63
CA PRO A 171 10.85 22.21 -1.73
C PRO A 171 11.86 22.93 -2.60
N ARG A 172 13.17 22.62 -2.48
CA ARG A 172 14.15 23.20 -3.39
C ARG A 172 13.70 22.86 -4.81
N PRO A 173 13.52 23.85 -5.70
CA PRO A 173 13.42 23.54 -7.12
C PRO A 173 14.66 22.71 -7.46
N ALA A 174 14.55 21.81 -8.44
CA ALA A 174 15.71 21.08 -8.96
C ALA A 174 16.72 22.07 -9.57
N ALA A 175 17.41 22.83 -8.73
CA ALA A 175 18.50 23.72 -9.07
C ALA A 175 19.70 22.81 -9.29
N GLY A 176 19.84 22.35 -10.54
CA GLY A 176 20.93 21.47 -10.93
C GLY A 176 20.66 20.49 -12.06
N LYS A 177 19.57 20.61 -12.82
CA LYS A 177 19.49 19.97 -14.15
C LYS A 177 20.11 20.91 -15.19
N LYS A 178 21.45 20.87 -15.27
CA LYS A 178 22.14 21.21 -16.53
C LYS A 178 22.18 19.96 -17.40
#